data_AF-A0A0B1TS10-F1
#
_entry.id   AF-A0A0B1TS10-F1
#
_cell.length_a   1.000
_cell.length_b   1.000
_cell.length_c   1.000
_cell.angle_alpha   90.00
_cell.angle_beta   90.00
_cell.angle_gamma   90.00
#
_symmetry.space_group_name_H-M   'P 1'
#
loop_
_entity.id
_entity.type
_entity.pdbx_description
1 polymer ?
#
loop_
_entity_poly.entity_id
_entity_poly.type
_entity_poly.pdbx_seq_one_letter_code
_entity_poly.pdbx_strand_id
1 'polypeptide(L)'
;MLKYGVTLWELHYPKKISAYFEFIDRHRVASFTALFVLIEGTPSDEDLSFSKIAYRRNATIVFLSSKSDRKLDARSRSDEIPVCDLLKQRFVDKGLSRFDSTLAANAPELCGRVHIFFVSAPAFRALRIGDAHGMQYILHERAVFDFLKQKRIVADLLDSPDEYKEGLLANVNLDTAGVTIENA
;
A
#
# COMPACT_ATOMS: atom_id res chain seq x y z
N MET A 1 17.18 -3.40 18.62
CA MET A 1 16.12 -2.82 17.75
C MET A 1 16.78 -2.10 16.60
N LEU A 2 16.59 -2.57 15.35
CA LEU A 2 16.93 -1.79 14.17
C LEU A 2 16.05 -0.52 14.18
N LYS A 3 16.67 0.65 14.33
CA LYS A 3 15.98 1.94 14.19
C LYS A 3 15.75 2.19 12.71
N TYR A 4 14.55 1.87 12.22
CA TYR A 4 14.15 2.22 10.86
C TYR A 4 13.77 3.70 10.84
N GLY A 5 14.58 4.53 10.17
CA GLY A 5 14.24 5.92 9.89
C GLY A 5 13.26 5.98 8.71
N VAL A 6 12.05 6.47 8.96
CA VAL A 6 11.06 6.76 7.90
C VAL A 6 10.90 8.27 7.83
N THR A 7 11.16 8.85 6.66
CA THR A 7 10.88 10.26 6.39
C THR A 7 9.62 10.34 5.55
N LEU A 8 8.60 11.03 6.06
CA LEU A 8 7.37 11.29 5.34
C LEU A 8 7.40 12.70 4.75
N TRP A 9 6.97 12.83 3.50
CA TRP A 9 6.82 14.09 2.81
C TRP A 9 5.36 14.27 2.43
N GLU A 10 4.79 15.41 2.77
CA GLU A 10 3.44 15.77 2.35
C GLU A 10 3.50 16.55 1.03
N LEU A 11 2.75 16.07 0.04
CA LEU A 11 2.69 16.63 -1.30
C LEU A 11 1.23 16.84 -1.68
N HIS A 12 0.90 18.04 -2.14
CA HIS A 12 -0.44 18.36 -2.64
C HIS A 12 -0.49 18.24 -4.16
N TYR A 13 -1.60 17.72 -4.68
CA TYR A 13 -1.81 17.69 -6.12
C TYR A 13 -1.77 19.11 -6.72
N PRO A 14 -1.16 19.27 -7.89
CA PRO A 14 -1.42 20.44 -8.72
C PRO A 14 -2.92 20.55 -9.01
N LYS A 15 -3.46 21.77 -9.04
CA LYS A 15 -4.90 22.00 -9.31
C LYS A 15 -5.35 21.59 -10.72
N LYS A 16 -4.42 21.28 -11.62
CA LYS A 16 -4.68 20.96 -13.03
C LYS A 16 -3.92 19.70 -13.41
N ILE A 17 -4.60 18.75 -14.04
CA ILE A 17 -4.00 17.49 -14.53
C ILE A 17 -2.82 17.77 -15.48
N SER A 18 -2.88 18.83 -16.29
CA SER A 18 -1.80 19.19 -17.21
C SER A 18 -0.47 19.50 -16.51
N ALA A 19 -0.48 19.85 -15.22
CA ALA A 19 0.71 20.15 -14.44
C ALA A 19 1.32 18.90 -13.76
N TYR A 20 0.68 17.72 -13.86
CA TYR A 20 1.14 16.51 -13.16
C TYR A 20 2.50 16.04 -13.64
N PHE A 21 2.79 16.11 -14.94
CA PHE A 21 4.10 15.73 -15.50
C PHE A 21 5.22 16.58 -14.90
N GLU A 22 5.08 17.91 -14.96
CA GLU A 22 6.08 18.83 -14.41
C GLU A 22 6.25 18.64 -12.91
N PHE A 23 5.16 18.44 -12.17
CA PHE A 23 5.20 18.19 -10.74
C PHE A 23 5.98 16.91 -10.39
N ILE A 24 5.66 15.81 -11.07
CA ILE A 24 6.29 14.49 -10.88
C ILE A 24 7.80 14.58 -11.14
N ASP A 25 8.20 15.24 -12.22
CA ASP A 25 9.60 15.38 -12.58
C ASP A 25 10.34 16.33 -11.62
N ARG A 26 9.71 17.47 -11.24
CA ARG A 26 10.28 18.44 -10.28
C ARG A 26 10.51 17.84 -8.89
N HIS A 27 9.55 17.06 -8.40
CA HIS A 27 9.64 16.42 -7.08
C HIS A 27 10.38 15.08 -7.10
N ARG A 28 10.88 14.64 -8.28
CA ARG A 28 11.58 13.36 -8.46
C ARG A 28 10.83 12.21 -7.78
N VAL A 29 9.53 12.09 -8.03
CA VAL A 29 8.66 11.18 -7.25
C VAL A 29 9.09 9.72 -7.30
N ALA A 30 9.85 9.32 -8.32
CA ALA A 30 10.45 7.99 -8.45
C ALA A 30 11.55 7.70 -7.40
N SER A 31 12.12 8.73 -6.77
CA SER A 31 13.13 8.59 -5.71
C SER A 31 12.52 8.17 -4.36
N PHE A 32 11.20 8.27 -4.20
CA PHE A 32 10.53 7.82 -3.00
C PHE A 32 10.39 6.31 -3.01
N THR A 33 10.59 5.70 -1.83
CA THR A 33 10.36 4.26 -1.63
C THR A 33 8.92 3.85 -1.97
N ALA A 34 7.95 4.71 -1.65
CA ALA A 34 6.55 4.55 -2.02
C ALA A 34 5.84 5.91 -2.00
N LEU A 35 4.86 6.07 -2.89
CA LEU A 35 3.92 7.18 -2.90
C LEU A 35 2.59 6.70 -2.32
N PHE A 36 2.19 7.30 -1.20
CA PHE A 36 0.88 7.06 -0.60
C PHE A 36 -0.15 8.06 -1.17
N VAL A 37 -1.11 7.54 -1.93
CA VAL A 37 -2.24 8.31 -2.45
C VAL A 37 -3.41 8.19 -1.48
N LEU A 38 -3.72 9.28 -0.78
CA LEU A 38 -4.83 9.33 0.18
C LEU A 38 -6.16 9.47 -0.56
N ILE A 39 -7.06 8.52 -0.37
CA ILE A 39 -8.40 8.54 -0.97
C ILE A 39 -9.50 8.38 0.08
N GLU A 40 -10.72 8.82 -0.26
CA GLU A 40 -11.91 8.63 0.57
C GLU A 40 -12.94 7.75 -0.14
N GLY A 41 -12.61 6.47 -0.33
CA GLY A 41 -13.49 5.51 -1.00
C GLY A 41 -12.89 5.02 -2.30
N THR A 42 -13.57 5.27 -3.42
CA THR A 42 -13.06 4.97 -4.77
C THR A 42 -12.10 6.06 -5.22
N PRO A 43 -10.97 5.71 -5.88
CA PRO A 43 -10.08 6.70 -6.48
C PRO A 43 -10.83 7.60 -7.48
N SER A 44 -10.56 8.89 -7.43
CA SER A 44 -11.04 9.87 -8.41
C SER A 44 -10.23 9.82 -9.71
N ASP A 45 -10.72 10.48 -10.76
CA ASP A 45 -9.97 10.60 -12.02
C ASP A 45 -8.64 11.34 -11.84
N GLU A 46 -8.56 12.26 -10.89
CA GLU A 46 -7.32 12.95 -10.53
C GLU A 46 -6.33 11.98 -9.88
N ASP A 47 -6.78 11.19 -8.91
CA ASP A 47 -5.95 10.18 -8.22
C ASP A 47 -5.39 9.17 -9.23
N LEU A 48 -6.24 8.68 -10.15
CA LEU A 48 -5.86 7.72 -11.18
C LEU A 48 -4.94 8.34 -12.22
N SER A 49 -5.20 9.58 -12.66
CA SER A 49 -4.36 10.27 -13.64
C SER A 49 -2.97 10.52 -13.09
N PHE A 50 -2.86 11.02 -11.85
CA PHE A 50 -1.58 11.18 -11.19
C PHE A 50 -0.86 9.84 -11.06
N SER A 51 -1.58 8.81 -10.60
CA SER A 51 -1.00 7.49 -10.38
C SER A 51 -0.48 6.87 -11.67
N LYS A 52 -1.21 6.99 -12.79
CA LYS A 52 -0.74 6.52 -14.10
C LYS A 52 0.57 7.17 -14.52
N ILE A 53 0.71 8.48 -14.34
CA ILE A 53 1.93 9.20 -14.73
C ILE A 53 3.09 8.84 -13.80
N ALA A 54 2.87 8.80 -12.49
CA ALA A 54 3.89 8.43 -11.51
C ALA A 54 4.37 6.99 -11.71
N TYR A 55 3.44 6.07 -12.00
CA TYR A 55 3.74 4.67 -12.27
C TYR A 55 4.64 4.52 -13.50
N ARG A 56 4.35 5.25 -14.59
CA ARG A 56 5.20 5.29 -15.80
C ARG A 56 6.59 5.88 -15.56
N ARG A 57 6.82 6.55 -14.43
CA ARG A 57 8.13 7.00 -13.96
C ARG A 57 8.77 6.04 -12.97
N ASN A 58 8.30 4.79 -12.90
CA ASN A 58 8.77 3.74 -11.99
C ASN A 58 8.54 4.06 -10.50
N ALA A 59 7.59 4.93 -10.16
CA ALA A 59 7.22 5.12 -8.76
C ALA A 59 6.40 3.93 -8.25
N THR A 60 6.67 3.50 -7.02
CA THR A 60 5.82 2.55 -6.31
C THR A 60 4.59 3.28 -5.75
N ILE A 61 3.39 2.84 -6.10
CA ILE A 61 2.15 3.52 -5.70
C ILE A 61 1.34 2.64 -4.76
N VAL A 62 0.88 3.26 -3.68
CA VAL A 62 0.02 2.63 -2.69
C VAL A 62 -1.14 3.57 -2.37
N PHE A 63 -2.36 3.09 -2.55
CA PHE A 63 -3.57 3.82 -2.15
C PHE A 63 -3.85 3.59 -0.66
N LEU A 64 -4.19 4.65 0.04
CA LEU A 64 -4.65 4.59 1.43
C LEU A 64 -6.10 5.08 1.47
N SER A 65 -7.05 4.15 1.62
CA SER A 65 -8.45 4.48 1.87
C SER A 65 -8.59 4.94 3.31
N SER A 66 -8.64 6.26 3.47
CA SER A 66 -8.65 6.91 4.77
C SER A 66 -10.06 6.93 5.40
N LYS A 67 -10.10 7.33 6.68
CA LYS A 67 -11.32 7.47 7.49
C LYS A 67 -12.15 6.18 7.56
N SER A 68 -11.47 5.03 7.58
CA SER A 68 -12.13 3.73 7.62
C SER A 68 -12.91 3.51 8.92
N ASP A 69 -12.48 4.13 10.02
CA ASP A 69 -13.21 4.18 11.31
C ASP A 69 -14.63 4.72 11.14
N ARG A 70 -14.78 5.89 10.52
CA ARG A 70 -16.09 6.53 10.30
C ARG A 70 -16.99 5.72 9.38
N LYS A 71 -16.38 5.08 8.38
CA LYS A 71 -17.11 4.22 7.43
C LYS A 71 -17.57 2.92 8.10
N LEU A 72 -16.75 2.34 8.97
CA LEU A 72 -17.12 1.20 9.80
C LEU A 72 -18.24 1.56 10.77
N ASP A 73 -18.20 2.72 11.43
CA ASP A 73 -19.28 3.19 12.30
C ASP A 73 -20.59 3.43 11.57
N ALA A 74 -20.53 4.04 10.39
CA ALA A 74 -21.70 4.23 9.55
C ALA A 74 -22.31 2.88 9.16
N ARG A 75 -21.46 1.91 8.80
CA ARG A 75 -21.90 0.58 8.43
C ARG A 75 -22.41 -0.23 9.63
N SER A 76 -21.77 -0.11 10.78
CA SER A 76 -22.19 -0.76 12.03
C SER A 76 -23.60 -0.33 12.42
N ARG A 77 -23.89 0.97 12.32
CA ARG A 77 -25.23 1.52 12.55
C ARG A 77 -26.26 1.06 11.51
N SER A 78 -25.86 1.00 10.25
CA SER A 78 -26.75 0.61 9.15
C SER A 78 -27.08 -0.87 9.13
N ASP A 79 -26.10 -1.72 9.43
CA ASP A 79 -26.23 -3.17 9.38
C ASP A 79 -26.65 -3.75 10.75
N GLU A 80 -26.73 -2.92 11.80
CA GLU A 80 -26.95 -3.30 13.20
C GLU A 80 -25.96 -4.38 13.71
N ILE A 81 -24.75 -4.39 13.14
CA ILE A 81 -23.66 -5.30 13.51
C ILE A 81 -22.59 -4.48 14.23
N PRO A 82 -22.09 -4.91 15.40
CA PRO A 82 -21.00 -4.22 16.09
C PRO A 82 -19.71 -4.20 15.25
N VAL A 83 -18.79 -3.29 15.54
CA VAL A 83 -17.47 -3.25 14.88
C VAL A 83 -16.63 -4.45 15.33
N CYS A 84 -16.81 -5.57 14.65
CA CYS A 84 -16.10 -6.83 14.85
C CYS A 84 -15.41 -7.30 13.57
N ASP A 85 -14.63 -8.39 13.65
CA ASP A 85 -13.85 -8.89 12.52
C ASP A 85 -14.72 -9.27 11.31
N LEU A 86 -15.94 -9.75 11.53
CA LEU A 86 -16.90 -10.02 10.45
C LEU A 86 -17.25 -8.74 9.67
N LEU A 87 -17.55 -7.64 10.36
CA LEU A 87 -17.91 -6.38 9.73
C LEU A 87 -16.70 -5.79 8.97
N LYS A 88 -15.52 -5.89 9.58
CA LYS A 88 -14.25 -5.46 8.99
C LYS A 88 -13.92 -6.22 7.72
N GLN A 89 -14.00 -7.54 7.74
CA GLN A 89 -13.74 -8.38 6.57
C GLN A 89 -14.69 -8.02 5.44
N ARG A 90 -16.00 -7.98 5.70
CA ARG A 90 -17.00 -7.55 4.70
C ARG A 90 -16.74 -6.14 4.18
N PHE A 91 -16.16 -5.24 4.98
CA PHE A 91 -15.86 -3.87 4.59
C PHE A 91 -14.68 -3.83 3.63
N VAL A 92 -13.61 -4.56 3.97
CA VAL A 92 -12.41 -4.70 3.13
C VAL A 92 -12.76 -5.40 1.81
N ASP A 93 -13.46 -6.54 1.83
CA ASP A 93 -13.81 -7.30 0.62
C ASP A 93 -14.61 -6.46 -0.37
N LYS A 94 -15.62 -5.73 0.12
CA LYS A 94 -16.42 -4.82 -0.70
C LYS A 94 -15.60 -3.64 -1.23
N GLY A 95 -14.68 -3.13 -0.42
CA GLY A 95 -13.77 -2.06 -0.80
C GLY A 95 -12.81 -2.49 -1.89
N LEU A 96 -12.20 -3.67 -1.76
CA LEU A 96 -11.29 -4.26 -2.74
C LEU A 96 -11.99 -4.50 -4.08
N SER A 97 -13.15 -5.18 -4.06
CA SER A 97 -13.92 -5.44 -5.27
C SER A 97 -14.27 -4.15 -6.03
N ARG A 98 -14.64 -3.07 -5.30
CA ARG A 98 -14.90 -1.76 -5.90
C ARG A 98 -13.63 -1.12 -6.47
N PHE A 99 -12.53 -1.16 -5.72
CA PHE A 99 -11.25 -0.62 -6.16
C PHE A 99 -10.76 -1.31 -7.44
N ASP A 100 -10.79 -2.64 -7.48
CA ASP A 100 -10.38 -3.43 -8.64
C ASP A 100 -11.26 -3.14 -9.86
N SER A 101 -12.58 -3.02 -9.66
CA SER A 101 -13.51 -2.65 -10.74
C SER A 101 -13.22 -1.25 -11.29
N THR A 102 -12.94 -0.28 -10.41
CA THR A 102 -12.58 1.09 -10.82
C THR A 102 -11.25 1.13 -11.57
N LEU A 103 -10.24 0.40 -11.10
CA LEU A 103 -8.96 0.30 -11.82
C LEU A 103 -9.14 -0.34 -13.19
N ALA A 104 -9.88 -1.45 -13.28
CA ALA A 104 -10.11 -2.13 -14.55
C ALA A 104 -10.79 -1.23 -15.59
N ALA A 105 -11.72 -0.38 -15.14
CA ALA A 105 -12.42 0.55 -16.02
C ALA A 105 -11.57 1.77 -16.44
N ASN A 106 -10.85 2.38 -15.49
CA ASN A 106 -10.31 3.75 -15.66
C ASN A 106 -8.77 3.83 -15.71
N ALA A 107 -8.08 2.79 -15.25
CA ALA A 107 -6.62 2.70 -15.20
C ALA A 107 -6.13 1.23 -15.28
N PRO A 108 -6.46 0.51 -16.36
CA PRO A 108 -6.12 -0.91 -16.49
C PRO A 108 -4.62 -1.20 -16.40
N GLU A 109 -3.75 -0.22 -16.71
CA GLU A 109 -2.30 -0.36 -16.57
C GLU A 109 -1.81 -0.48 -15.11
N LEU A 110 -2.65 -0.12 -14.14
CA LEU A 110 -2.37 -0.19 -12.71
C LEU A 110 -2.90 -1.50 -12.08
N CYS A 111 -3.80 -2.22 -12.76
CA CYS A 111 -4.41 -3.44 -12.24
C CYS A 111 -3.36 -4.49 -11.85
N GLY A 112 -3.43 -4.98 -10.61
CA GLY A 112 -2.47 -5.95 -10.06
C GLY A 112 -1.06 -5.40 -9.80
N ARG A 113 -0.82 -4.11 -10.06
CA ARG A 113 0.50 -3.47 -9.90
C ARG A 113 0.58 -2.46 -8.76
N VAL A 114 -0.57 -2.09 -8.21
CA VAL A 114 -0.70 -1.15 -7.09
C VAL A 114 -1.44 -1.83 -5.93
N HIS A 115 -1.21 -1.35 -4.72
CA HIS A 115 -1.87 -1.86 -3.51
C HIS A 115 -2.83 -0.83 -2.94
N ILE A 116 -3.85 -1.29 -2.23
CA ILE A 116 -4.74 -0.45 -1.43
C ILE A 116 -4.76 -0.94 0.03
N PHE A 117 -4.60 -0.02 0.97
CA PHE A 117 -4.79 -0.26 2.39
C PHE A 117 -5.98 0.53 2.92
N PHE A 118 -6.84 -0.12 3.71
CA PHE A 118 -7.93 0.53 4.42
C PHE A 118 -7.44 0.92 5.80
N VAL A 119 -7.40 2.22 6.06
CA VAL A 119 -6.75 2.77 7.25
C VAL A 119 -7.53 3.91 7.89
N SER A 120 -7.17 4.21 9.13
CA SER A 120 -7.66 5.33 9.91
C SER A 120 -6.54 5.99 10.71
N ALA A 121 -6.46 7.31 10.68
CA ALA A 121 -5.50 8.06 11.50
C ALA A 121 -5.70 7.83 13.01
N PRO A 122 -6.94 7.83 13.55
CA PRO A 122 -7.22 7.35 14.91
C PRO A 122 -6.64 5.96 15.23
N ALA A 123 -6.76 4.98 14.33
CA ALA A 123 -6.24 3.64 14.55
C ALA A 123 -4.70 3.61 14.57
N PHE A 124 -4.04 4.37 13.69
CA PHE A 124 -2.57 4.58 13.75
C PHE A 124 -2.14 5.22 15.07
N ARG A 125 -2.87 6.24 15.54
CA ARG A 125 -2.59 6.87 16.83
C ARG A 125 -2.77 5.88 17.98
N ALA A 126 -3.82 5.08 17.95
CA ALA A 126 -4.12 4.08 18.97
C ALA A 126 -3.03 3.00 19.05
N LEU A 127 -2.51 2.53 17.90
CA LEU A 127 -1.35 1.64 17.86
C LEU A 127 -0.12 2.24 18.53
N ARG A 128 0.08 3.55 18.43
CA ARG A 128 1.22 4.25 19.06
C ARG A 128 1.05 4.42 20.57
N ILE A 129 -0.15 4.77 21.03
CA ILE A 129 -0.39 5.18 22.43
C ILE A 129 -1.03 4.11 23.31
N GLY A 130 -1.49 2.99 22.74
CA GLY A 130 -2.17 1.94 23.50
C GLY A 130 -3.66 2.20 23.75
N ASP A 131 -4.35 2.97 22.91
CA ASP A 131 -5.77 3.30 23.12
C ASP A 131 -6.71 2.19 22.64
N ALA A 132 -7.39 1.52 23.59
CA ALA A 132 -8.31 0.43 23.31
C ALA A 132 -9.47 0.82 22.37
N HIS A 133 -9.99 2.05 22.48
CA HIS A 133 -11.10 2.51 21.65
C HIS A 133 -10.71 2.66 20.18
N GLY A 134 -9.52 3.19 19.89
CA GLY A 134 -9.05 3.25 18.52
C GLY A 134 -8.57 1.90 17.98
N MET A 135 -8.11 0.98 18.84
CA MET A 135 -7.67 -0.35 18.43
C MET A 135 -8.79 -1.21 17.82
N GLN A 136 -10.05 -1.00 18.23
CA GLN A 136 -11.18 -1.72 17.65
C GLN A 136 -11.34 -1.44 16.14
N TYR A 137 -10.82 -0.34 15.61
CA TYR A 137 -10.91 0.04 14.20
C TYR A 137 -9.71 -0.36 13.35
N ILE A 138 -8.72 -1.06 13.93
CA ILE A 138 -7.56 -1.52 13.17
C ILE A 138 -8.02 -2.46 12.04
N LEU A 139 -7.56 -2.12 10.84
CA LEU A 139 -7.67 -2.86 9.58
C LEU A 139 -6.26 -3.15 9.05
N HIS A 140 -5.73 -2.27 8.20
CA HIS A 140 -4.45 -2.48 7.51
C HIS A 140 -3.30 -1.62 8.07
N GLU A 141 -3.48 -0.93 9.20
CA GLU A 141 -2.45 -0.06 9.78
C GLU A 141 -1.14 -0.82 10.07
N ARG A 142 -1.24 -2.05 10.58
CA ARG A 142 -0.06 -2.93 10.78
C ARG A 142 0.58 -3.33 9.46
N ALA A 143 -0.23 -3.67 8.46
CA ALA A 143 0.24 -4.02 7.12
C ALA A 143 0.98 -2.86 6.43
N VAL A 144 0.56 -1.61 6.66
CA VAL A 144 1.28 -0.42 6.17
C VAL A 144 2.69 -0.35 6.77
N PHE A 145 2.83 -0.60 8.08
CA PHE A 145 4.15 -0.62 8.72
C PHE A 145 5.02 -1.76 8.19
N ASP A 146 4.45 -2.95 8.02
CA ASP A 146 5.20 -4.10 7.52
C ASP A 146 5.60 -3.93 6.04
N PHE A 147 4.74 -3.30 5.22
CA PHE A 147 5.09 -2.87 3.87
C PHE A 147 6.31 -1.93 3.86
N LEU A 148 6.32 -0.92 4.73
CA LEU A 148 7.45 0.01 4.83
C LEU A 148 8.74 -0.69 5.28
N LYS A 149 8.66 -1.59 6.26
CA LYS A 149 9.80 -2.40 6.70
C LYS A 149 10.34 -3.28 5.57
N GLN A 150 9.46 -3.98 4.85
CA GLN A 150 9.85 -4.85 3.74
C GLN A 150 10.56 -4.05 2.64
N LYS A 151 10.01 -2.89 2.26
CA LYS A 151 10.65 -2.03 1.25
C LYS A 151 12.02 -1.52 1.69
N ARG A 152 12.20 -1.23 2.98
CA ARG A 152 13.51 -0.85 3.52
C ARG A 152 14.51 -2.00 3.45
N ILE A 153 14.11 -3.21 3.84
CA ILE A 153 14.97 -4.40 3.77
C ILE A 153 15.44 -4.65 2.34
N VAL A 154 14.52 -4.54 1.36
CA VAL A 154 14.87 -4.69 -0.06
C VAL A 154 15.85 -3.62 -0.53
N ALA A 155 15.67 -2.36 -0.12
CA ALA A 155 16.62 -1.30 -0.45
C ALA A 155 18.01 -1.58 0.16
N ASP A 156 18.07 -1.97 1.44
CA ASP A 156 19.33 -2.32 2.12
C ASP A 156 20.05 -3.49 1.44
N LEU A 157 19.31 -4.48 0.92
CA LEU A 157 19.89 -5.61 0.15
C LEU A 157 20.46 -5.17 -1.20
N LEU A 158 19.78 -4.26 -1.92
CA LEU A 158 20.26 -3.76 -3.20
C LEU A 158 21.51 -2.87 -3.03
N ASP A 159 21.58 -2.11 -1.94
CA ASP A 159 22.70 -1.25 -1.60
C ASP A 159 23.90 -2.01 -0.98
N SER A 160 23.74 -3.31 -0.68
CA SER A 160 24.83 -4.13 -0.13
C SER A 160 25.89 -4.48 -1.19
N PRO A 161 27.19 -4.42 -0.86
CA PRO A 161 28.26 -4.81 -1.77
C PRO A 161 28.12 -6.29 -2.18
N ASP A 162 28.46 -6.60 -3.43
CA ASP A 162 28.16 -7.88 -4.09
C ASP A 162 28.73 -9.11 -3.36
N GLU A 163 29.78 -8.94 -2.54
CA GLU A 163 30.36 -10.01 -1.70
C GLU A 163 29.39 -10.61 -0.67
N TYR A 164 28.30 -9.92 -0.32
CA TYR A 164 27.27 -10.45 0.60
C TYR A 164 26.08 -11.11 -0.10
N LYS A 165 25.97 -11.00 -1.43
CA LYS A 165 24.85 -11.57 -2.20
C LYS A 165 25.01 -13.07 -2.45
N GLU A 166 26.25 -13.58 -2.51
CA GLU A 166 26.53 -15.01 -2.69
C GLU A 166 26.25 -15.85 -1.42
N GLY A 167 26.46 -15.30 -0.22
CA GLY A 167 26.25 -16.03 1.05
C GLY A 167 24.78 -16.24 1.45
N LEU A 168 23.83 -15.49 0.86
CA LEU A 168 22.40 -15.57 1.17
C LEU A 168 21.62 -16.43 0.17
N LEU A 169 22.09 -16.57 -1.08
CA LEU A 169 21.51 -17.51 -2.05
C LEU A 169 21.81 -18.97 -1.70
N ALA A 170 22.88 -19.24 -0.93
CA ALA A 170 23.26 -20.58 -0.49
C ALA A 170 22.31 -21.20 0.56
N ASN A 171 21.40 -20.42 1.16
CA ASN A 171 20.42 -20.93 2.15
C ASN A 171 19.00 -21.12 1.58
N VAL A 172 18.82 -20.97 0.27
CA VAL A 172 17.61 -21.49 -0.38
C VAL A 172 17.87 -22.97 -0.66
N ASN A 173 17.39 -23.83 0.23
CA ASN A 173 17.34 -25.28 0.01
C ASN A 173 16.76 -25.56 -1.39
N LEU A 174 17.62 -25.91 -2.33
CA LEU A 174 17.28 -26.29 -3.70
C LEU A 174 16.73 -27.73 -3.80
N ASP A 175 16.63 -28.46 -2.69
CA ASP A 175 16.26 -29.88 -2.67
C ASP A 175 14.75 -30.16 -2.71
N THR A 176 13.91 -29.28 -3.29
CA THR A 176 12.49 -29.63 -3.51
C THR A 176 11.88 -29.08 -4.81
N ALA A 177 12.71 -28.70 -5.78
CA ALA A 177 12.25 -28.51 -7.15
C ALA A 177 12.28 -29.86 -7.89
N GLY A 178 11.11 -30.31 -8.32
CA GLY A 178 10.86 -31.64 -8.86
C GLY A 178 11.82 -32.11 -9.96
N VAL A 179 12.24 -33.36 -9.83
CA VAL A 179 12.85 -34.13 -10.92
C VAL A 179 11.73 -34.75 -11.75
N THR A 180 11.50 -34.19 -12.93
CA THR A 180 10.95 -34.83 -14.12
C THR A 180 11.61 -34.12 -15.30
N ILE A 181 12.18 -34.71 -16.36
CA ILE A 181 12.37 -36.04 -16.96
C ILE A 181 13.52 -35.84 -17.98
N GLU A 182 14.30 -36.86 -18.37
CA GLU A 182 14.55 -37.17 -19.81
C GLU A 182 15.39 -38.46 -20.05
N ASN A 183 14.70 -39.44 -20.65
CA ASN A 183 15.06 -40.32 -21.77
C ASN A 183 16.48 -40.91 -21.90
N ALA A 184 16.54 -42.24 -21.73
CA ALA A 184 17.10 -43.19 -22.68
C ALA A 184 16.32 -44.52 -22.60
#